data_AF-B2J3B1-F1
#
_entry.id   AF-B2J3B1-F1
#
_cell.length_a   1.000
_cell.length_b   1.000
_cell.length_c   1.000
_cell.angle_alpha   90.00
_cell.angle_beta   90.00
_cell.angle_gamma   90.00
#
_symmetry.space_group_name_H-M   'P 1'
#
loop_
_entity.id
_entity.type
_entity.pdbx_description
1 polymer ?
#
loop_
_entity_poly.entity_id
_entity_poly.type
_entity_poly.pdbx_seq_one_letter_code
_entity_poly.pdbx_strand_id
1 'polypeptide(L)'
;MMYIDPHIHMCSRTTYDYLVMREYGIVAVIEPAFWLGQPRTNAGSFKDYFSSLVGWERFRASQFGIQHYCTIGLNPKEANNEALATEVMELLPLYACKEGVVAIGEIGYDDMTEAEDKYFCQQLELAKELDMLVLIHTPHRNKKAGAIQSMERCIEYGLDPSQVVIDHNNEETVEEVLGRGFWAAFTIYPQTKMGNARMVEVVRKYGCDRIIVDSSADWGISDPLAVPKTAQLMLDRGIPEEHVRAVCYENALAAYSQTGQMKASDWLNPQSIDQRQLFSGNSVLRGQEPGIKSVSDFVLIE
;
A
#
# COMPACT_ATOMS: atom_id res chain seq x y z
N MET A 1 13.31 5.80 -14.41
CA MET A 1 12.90 6.36 -13.10
C MET A 1 12.64 5.19 -12.15
N MET A 2 12.79 5.36 -10.84
CA MET A 2 12.37 4.35 -9.85
C MET A 2 10.95 4.67 -9.37
N TYR A 3 10.16 3.64 -9.09
CA TYR A 3 8.78 3.77 -8.64
C TYR A 3 8.55 2.97 -7.37
N ILE A 4 7.63 3.46 -6.54
CA ILE A 4 7.05 2.71 -5.42
C ILE A 4 5.57 2.54 -5.74
N ASP A 5 5.03 1.33 -5.55
CA ASP A 5 3.58 1.12 -5.52
C ASP A 5 3.12 0.98 -4.06
N PRO A 6 2.60 2.05 -3.44
CA PRO A 6 2.34 2.08 -2.00
C PRO A 6 1.01 1.44 -1.58
N HIS A 7 0.26 0.90 -2.55
CA HIS A 7 -0.91 0.09 -2.26
C HIS A 7 -1.09 -0.93 -3.37
N ILE A 8 -0.71 -2.19 -3.11
CA ILE A 8 -0.95 -3.31 -4.03
C ILE A 8 -1.10 -4.62 -3.25
N HIS A 9 -2.03 -5.50 -3.64
CA HIS A 9 -2.34 -6.72 -2.92
C HIS A 9 -1.68 -7.95 -3.55
N MET A 10 -0.37 -8.09 -3.34
CA MET A 10 0.45 -9.12 -3.99
C MET A 10 0.02 -10.55 -3.64
N CYS A 11 -0.60 -10.80 -2.49
CA CYS A 11 -1.18 -12.11 -2.16
C CYS A 11 -2.15 -12.64 -3.24
N SER A 12 -2.79 -11.74 -3.99
CA SER A 12 -3.71 -12.07 -5.09
C SER A 12 -3.04 -12.15 -6.46
N ARG A 13 -1.73 -11.85 -6.53
CA ARG A 13 -0.96 -11.64 -7.76
C ARG A 13 0.08 -12.73 -7.97
N THR A 14 0.42 -12.95 -9.22
CA THR A 14 1.38 -14.01 -9.58
C THR A 14 2.81 -13.49 -9.51
N THR A 15 3.76 -14.42 -9.42
CA THR A 15 5.19 -14.10 -9.50
C THR A 15 5.58 -13.40 -10.82
N TYR A 16 4.82 -13.62 -11.90
CA TYR A 16 5.03 -12.91 -13.17
C TYR A 16 4.84 -11.40 -13.02
N ASP A 17 3.92 -10.96 -12.16
CA ASP A 17 3.73 -9.54 -11.92
C ASP A 17 4.99 -8.91 -11.29
N TYR A 18 5.66 -9.57 -10.34
CA TYR A 18 6.93 -9.06 -9.80
C TYR A 18 8.04 -8.92 -10.86
N LEU A 19 8.15 -9.87 -11.79
CA LEU A 19 9.12 -9.79 -12.89
C LEU A 19 8.89 -8.52 -13.71
N VAL A 20 7.67 -8.33 -14.18
CA VAL A 20 7.32 -7.19 -15.04
C VAL A 20 7.38 -5.87 -14.27
N MET A 21 6.90 -5.84 -13.02
CA MET A 21 7.00 -4.65 -12.15
C MET A 21 8.46 -4.20 -12.01
N ARG A 22 9.39 -5.14 -11.83
CA ARG A 22 10.81 -4.82 -11.69
C ARG A 22 11.40 -4.24 -12.98
N GLU A 23 11.04 -4.80 -14.14
CA GLU A 23 11.44 -4.31 -15.46
C GLU A 23 10.95 -2.88 -15.72
N TYR A 24 9.75 -2.55 -15.25
CA TYR A 24 9.18 -1.20 -15.35
C TYR A 24 9.68 -0.24 -14.25
N GLY A 25 10.66 -0.65 -13.43
CA GLY A 25 11.34 0.22 -12.47
C GLY A 25 10.67 0.33 -11.10
N ILE A 26 9.70 -0.53 -10.77
CA ILE A 26 9.19 -0.63 -9.41
C ILE A 26 10.25 -1.28 -8.54
N VAL A 27 10.65 -0.59 -7.46
CA VAL A 27 11.73 -1.01 -6.55
C VAL A 27 11.21 -1.46 -5.19
N ALA A 28 10.04 -0.97 -4.80
CA ALA A 28 9.37 -1.38 -3.58
C ALA A 28 7.85 -1.34 -3.73
N VAL A 29 7.19 -2.17 -2.94
CA VAL A 29 5.73 -2.20 -2.79
C VAL A 29 5.35 -2.11 -1.32
N ILE A 30 4.19 -1.50 -1.04
CA ILE A 30 3.53 -1.62 0.25
C ILE A 30 2.21 -2.36 0.02
N GLU A 31 2.03 -3.47 0.73
CA GLU A 31 0.82 -4.30 0.67
C GLU A 31 -0.02 -4.14 1.92
N PRO A 32 -1.18 -3.46 1.84
CA PRO A 32 -2.10 -3.40 2.95
C PRO A 32 -2.79 -4.74 3.20
N ALA A 33 -3.07 -5.02 4.48
CA ALA A 33 -3.92 -6.12 4.86
C ALA A 33 -5.30 -6.01 4.17
N PHE A 34 -5.63 -7.02 3.36
CA PHE A 34 -6.77 -6.97 2.44
C PHE A 34 -7.66 -8.20 2.51
N TRP A 35 -8.78 -8.17 1.81
CA TRP A 35 -9.69 -9.29 1.63
C TRP A 35 -9.01 -10.46 0.90
N LEU A 36 -9.12 -11.66 1.50
CA LEU A 36 -8.46 -12.88 1.02
C LEU A 36 -9.09 -13.49 -0.27
N GLY A 37 -10.14 -12.89 -0.82
CA GLY A 37 -10.92 -13.50 -1.91
C GLY A 37 -12.04 -14.44 -1.43
N GLN A 38 -12.19 -14.59 -0.11
CA GLN A 38 -13.22 -15.38 0.57
C GLN A 38 -13.52 -14.75 1.93
N PRO A 39 -14.79 -14.65 2.37
CA PRO A 39 -15.13 -14.29 3.74
C PRO A 39 -14.39 -15.17 4.76
N ARG A 40 -13.63 -14.53 5.65
CA ARG A 40 -12.93 -15.20 6.74
C ARG A 40 -13.95 -15.71 7.76
N THR A 41 -13.71 -16.93 8.25
CA THR A 41 -14.63 -17.61 9.18
C THR A 41 -14.09 -17.70 10.61
N ASN A 42 -12.81 -17.37 10.82
CA ASN A 42 -12.15 -17.38 12.12
C ASN A 42 -10.89 -16.49 12.07
N ALA A 43 -10.41 -16.06 13.24
CA ALA A 43 -9.20 -15.23 13.35
C ALA A 43 -7.91 -15.95 12.93
N GLY A 44 -7.89 -17.28 12.92
CA GLY A 44 -6.77 -18.07 12.40
C GLY A 44 -6.43 -17.73 10.94
N SER A 45 -7.45 -17.41 10.12
CA SER A 45 -7.23 -16.96 8.74
C SER A 45 -6.50 -15.61 8.65
N PHE A 46 -6.74 -14.70 9.62
CA PHE A 46 -5.97 -13.46 9.73
C PHE A 46 -4.55 -13.73 10.18
N LYS A 47 -4.36 -14.58 11.19
CA LYS A 47 -3.03 -14.94 11.69
C LYS A 47 -2.14 -15.51 10.59
N ASP A 48 -2.65 -16.45 9.80
CA ASP A 48 -1.88 -17.05 8.70
C ASP A 48 -1.61 -16.04 7.58
N TYR A 49 -2.60 -15.20 7.25
CA TYR A 49 -2.44 -14.13 6.26
C TYR A 49 -1.41 -13.07 6.68
N PHE A 50 -1.48 -12.56 7.91
CA PHE A 50 -0.48 -11.62 8.43
C PHE A 50 0.92 -12.24 8.48
N SER A 51 1.02 -13.54 8.80
CA SER A 51 2.29 -14.28 8.73
C SER A 51 2.83 -14.39 7.30
N SER A 52 1.95 -14.52 6.31
CA SER A 52 2.32 -14.45 4.89
C SER A 52 2.84 -13.08 4.52
N LEU A 53 2.15 -12.00 4.91
CA LEU A 53 2.56 -10.62 4.60
C LEU A 53 3.97 -10.30 5.15
N VAL A 54 4.20 -10.54 6.44
CA VAL A 54 5.50 -10.20 7.08
C VAL A 54 6.62 -11.17 6.73
N GLY A 55 6.30 -12.34 6.18
CA GLY A 55 7.24 -13.43 5.95
C GLY A 55 7.33 -13.83 4.48
N TRP A 56 6.37 -14.62 4.02
CA TRP A 56 6.40 -15.23 2.68
C TRP A 56 6.40 -14.18 1.56
N GLU A 57 5.59 -13.13 1.65
CA GLU A 57 5.52 -12.09 0.60
C GLU A 57 6.80 -11.27 0.53
N ARG A 58 7.41 -10.94 1.68
CA ARG A 58 8.75 -10.36 1.72
C ARG A 58 9.79 -11.24 1.04
N PHE A 59 9.81 -12.53 1.39
CA PHE A 59 10.69 -13.48 0.73
C PHE A 59 10.41 -13.52 -0.77
N ARG A 60 9.14 -13.68 -1.18
CA ARG A 60 8.74 -13.83 -2.58
C ARG A 60 9.15 -12.63 -3.42
N ALA A 61 8.86 -11.40 -2.97
CA ALA A 61 9.25 -10.17 -3.67
C ALA A 61 10.78 -10.04 -3.82
N SER A 62 11.53 -10.40 -2.79
CA SER A 62 13.01 -10.31 -2.80
C SER A 62 13.65 -11.16 -3.91
N GLN A 63 13.00 -12.28 -4.31
CA GLN A 63 13.48 -13.16 -5.38
C GLN A 63 13.41 -12.51 -6.77
N PHE A 64 12.81 -11.32 -6.86
CA PHE A 64 12.66 -10.50 -8.07
C PHE A 64 13.24 -9.09 -7.91
N GLY A 65 13.97 -8.84 -6.81
CA GLY A 65 14.63 -7.55 -6.58
C GLY A 65 13.67 -6.40 -6.24
N ILE A 66 12.50 -6.73 -5.70
CA ILE A 66 11.52 -5.77 -5.19
C ILE A 66 11.49 -5.89 -3.66
N GLN A 67 11.59 -4.77 -2.96
CA GLN A 67 11.37 -4.73 -1.52
C GLN A 67 9.88 -4.74 -1.20
N HIS A 68 9.48 -5.55 -0.23
CA HIS A 68 8.08 -5.64 0.19
C HIS A 68 7.93 -5.24 1.65
N TYR A 69 7.07 -4.25 1.84
CA TYR A 69 6.58 -3.79 3.12
C TYR A 69 5.07 -4.04 3.17
N CYS A 70 4.50 -3.99 4.35
CA CYS A 70 3.07 -4.17 4.50
C CYS A 70 2.48 -3.26 5.56
N THR A 71 1.15 -3.14 5.54
CA THR A 71 0.39 -2.54 6.63
C THR A 71 -0.46 -3.62 7.27
N ILE A 72 -0.69 -3.50 8.58
CA ILE A 72 -1.45 -4.47 9.36
C ILE A 72 -2.65 -3.77 9.96
N GLY A 73 -3.84 -4.35 9.77
CA GLY A 73 -5.09 -3.76 10.22
C GLY A 73 -6.27 -4.68 9.98
N LEU A 74 -7.39 -4.30 10.57
CA LEU A 74 -8.72 -4.83 10.34
C LEU A 74 -9.48 -3.90 9.40
N ASN A 75 -9.77 -4.39 8.20
CA ASN A 75 -10.51 -3.65 7.18
C ASN A 75 -11.95 -3.36 7.64
N PRO A 76 -12.53 -2.18 7.31
CA PRO A 76 -13.89 -1.80 7.71
C PRO A 76 -14.97 -2.84 7.37
N LYS A 77 -14.90 -3.50 6.21
CA LYS A 77 -15.91 -4.50 5.83
C LYS A 77 -15.96 -5.67 6.81
N GLU A 78 -14.80 -6.09 7.30
CA GLU A 78 -14.68 -7.23 8.22
C GLU A 78 -14.95 -6.81 9.67
N ALA A 79 -14.83 -5.52 10.00
CA ALA A 79 -15.18 -4.95 11.30
C ALA A 79 -16.67 -5.17 11.67
N ASN A 80 -17.54 -5.27 10.67
CA ASN A 80 -18.97 -5.54 10.85
C ASN A 80 -19.27 -6.95 11.41
N ASN A 81 -18.31 -7.88 11.39
CA ASN A 81 -18.40 -9.14 12.12
C ASN A 81 -17.71 -8.99 13.48
N GLU A 82 -18.43 -8.47 14.49
CA GLU A 82 -17.83 -8.08 15.76
C GLU A 82 -17.11 -9.21 16.52
N ALA A 83 -17.61 -10.45 16.41
CA ALA A 83 -16.96 -11.60 17.05
C ALA A 83 -15.57 -11.85 16.45
N LEU A 84 -15.47 -11.83 15.12
CA LEU A 84 -14.21 -11.94 14.40
C LEU A 84 -13.31 -10.73 14.67
N ALA A 85 -13.87 -9.52 14.58
CA ALA A 85 -13.15 -8.27 14.80
C ALA A 85 -12.48 -8.22 16.17
N THR A 86 -13.18 -8.64 17.24
CA THR A 86 -12.65 -8.69 18.60
C THR A 86 -11.40 -9.57 18.67
N GLU A 87 -11.46 -10.79 18.13
CA GLU A 87 -10.31 -11.70 18.10
C GLU A 87 -9.15 -11.14 17.26
N VAL A 88 -9.44 -10.44 16.15
CA VAL A 88 -8.41 -9.85 15.28
C VAL A 88 -7.72 -8.67 15.95
N MET A 89 -8.45 -7.83 16.69
CA MET A 89 -7.87 -6.71 17.44
C MET A 89 -6.80 -7.19 18.43
N GLU A 90 -6.97 -8.36 19.05
CA GLU A 90 -5.96 -8.98 19.92
C GLU A 90 -4.68 -9.40 19.17
N LEU A 91 -4.78 -9.69 17.87
CA LEU A 91 -3.64 -10.07 17.03
C LEU A 91 -2.84 -8.86 16.53
N LEU A 92 -3.48 -7.70 16.34
CA LEU A 92 -2.85 -6.55 15.67
C LEU A 92 -1.52 -6.12 16.32
N PRO A 93 -1.41 -5.95 17.66
CA PRO A 93 -0.17 -5.51 18.29
C PRO A 93 1.01 -6.46 18.04
N LEU A 94 0.75 -7.76 17.95
CA LEU A 94 1.79 -8.77 17.71
C LEU A 94 2.42 -8.61 16.31
N TYR A 95 1.60 -8.29 15.31
CA TYR A 95 2.04 -8.18 13.92
C TYR A 95 2.49 -6.76 13.56
N ALA A 96 1.86 -5.72 14.11
CA ALA A 96 2.23 -4.33 13.89
C ALA A 96 3.71 -4.04 14.24
N CYS A 97 4.24 -4.71 15.26
CA CYS A 97 5.63 -4.57 15.70
C CYS A 97 6.64 -5.42 14.92
N LYS A 98 6.25 -6.08 13.83
CA LYS A 98 7.16 -6.91 13.01
C LYS A 98 7.97 -6.04 12.04
N GLU A 99 9.16 -6.51 11.71
CA GLU A 99 10.03 -5.87 10.72
C GLU A 99 9.28 -5.66 9.41
N GLY A 100 9.47 -4.49 8.80
CA GLY A 100 8.90 -4.05 7.52
C GLY A 100 7.37 -3.88 7.50
N VAL A 101 6.73 -3.84 8.68
CA VAL A 101 5.39 -3.28 8.81
C VAL A 101 5.51 -1.76 8.95
N VAL A 102 4.95 -1.01 8.00
CA VAL A 102 5.20 0.44 7.87
C VAL A 102 4.04 1.32 8.32
N ALA A 103 2.85 0.74 8.54
CA ALA A 103 1.67 1.47 9.00
C ALA A 103 0.63 0.54 9.63
N ILE A 104 -0.28 1.10 10.41
CA ILE A 104 -1.58 0.48 10.71
C ILE A 104 -2.52 0.77 9.55
N GLY A 105 -3.04 -0.27 8.92
CA GLY A 105 -3.82 -0.13 7.69
C GLY A 105 -4.16 -1.47 7.02
N GLU A 106 -5.09 -1.53 6.08
CA GLU A 106 -5.99 -0.45 5.67
C GLU A 106 -7.20 -0.36 6.62
N ILE A 107 -7.44 0.79 7.25
CA ILE A 107 -8.50 0.99 8.27
C ILE A 107 -9.39 2.18 7.90
N GLY A 108 -10.58 2.31 8.47
CA GLY A 108 -11.44 3.46 8.19
C GLY A 108 -12.91 3.07 8.08
N TYR A 109 -13.59 3.56 7.04
CA TYR A 109 -15.01 3.31 6.81
C TYR A 109 -15.28 2.75 5.42
N ASP A 110 -16.27 1.88 5.30
CA ASP A 110 -16.87 1.48 4.03
C ASP A 110 -18.36 1.89 3.99
N ASP A 111 -19.15 1.45 4.96
CA ASP A 111 -20.58 1.77 5.10
C ASP A 111 -20.88 2.72 6.30
N MET A 112 -19.86 3.13 7.06
CA MET A 112 -19.93 4.04 8.21
C MET A 112 -20.82 3.51 9.34
N THR A 113 -20.73 2.21 9.63
CA THR A 113 -21.48 1.58 10.72
C THR A 113 -20.87 1.88 12.09
N GLU A 114 -21.63 1.65 13.17
CA GLU A 114 -21.12 1.78 14.54
C GLU A 114 -19.95 0.81 14.81
N ALA A 115 -19.99 -0.39 14.22
CA ALA A 115 -18.92 -1.37 14.34
C ALA A 115 -17.64 -0.88 13.63
N GLU A 116 -17.76 -0.35 12.41
CA GLU A 116 -16.65 0.27 11.70
C GLU A 116 -16.03 1.41 12.50
N ASP A 117 -16.85 2.33 13.05
CA ASP A 117 -16.37 3.46 13.86
C ASP A 117 -15.62 2.99 15.11
N LYS A 118 -16.19 2.03 15.85
CA LYS A 118 -15.58 1.44 17.05
C LYS A 118 -14.19 0.86 16.76
N TYR A 119 -14.08 -0.02 15.77
CA TYR A 119 -12.81 -0.69 15.48
C TYR A 119 -11.83 0.20 14.72
N PHE A 120 -12.31 1.18 13.96
CA PHE A 120 -11.45 2.22 13.39
C PHE A 120 -10.78 3.03 14.50
N CYS A 121 -11.55 3.52 15.48
CA CYS A 121 -11.04 4.28 16.61
C CYS A 121 -10.02 3.50 17.45
N GLN A 122 -10.28 2.22 17.76
CA GLN A 122 -9.32 1.39 18.50
C GLN A 122 -8.00 1.20 17.73
N GLN A 123 -8.04 1.13 16.40
CA GLN A 123 -6.84 1.03 15.58
C GLN A 123 -6.07 2.36 15.49
N LEU A 124 -6.76 3.51 15.57
CA LEU A 124 -6.12 4.82 15.72
C LEU A 124 -5.40 4.95 17.07
N GLU A 125 -6.00 4.46 18.15
CA GLU A 125 -5.34 4.40 19.47
C GLU A 125 -4.09 3.52 19.42
N LEU A 126 -4.19 2.34 18.81
CA LEU A 126 -3.05 1.43 18.62
C LEU A 126 -1.93 2.08 17.80
N ALA A 127 -2.27 2.75 16.69
CA ALA A 127 -1.28 3.44 15.86
C ALA A 127 -0.53 4.52 16.65
N LYS A 128 -1.23 5.27 17.51
CA LYS A 128 -0.63 6.27 18.38
C LYS A 128 0.25 5.67 19.46
N GLU A 129 -0.19 4.56 20.08
CA GLU A 129 0.60 3.85 21.09
C GLU A 129 1.93 3.35 20.52
N LEU A 130 1.90 2.87 19.26
CA LEU A 130 3.06 2.32 18.57
C LEU A 130 3.87 3.35 17.76
N ASP A 131 3.47 4.63 17.76
CA ASP A 131 4.04 5.70 16.92
C ASP A 131 4.15 5.29 15.44
N MET A 132 3.05 4.77 14.89
CA MET A 132 2.97 4.26 13.53
C MET A 132 2.19 5.21 12.61
N LEU A 133 2.60 5.24 11.35
CA LEU A 133 1.80 5.82 10.27
C LEU A 133 0.43 5.11 10.18
N VAL A 134 -0.59 5.82 9.74
CA VAL A 134 -1.92 5.25 9.45
C VAL A 134 -2.23 5.32 7.95
N LEU A 135 -2.75 4.23 7.39
CA LEU A 135 -3.31 4.17 6.04
C LEU A 135 -4.83 3.99 6.11
N ILE A 136 -5.56 4.98 5.58
CA ILE A 136 -7.02 5.08 5.64
C ILE A 136 -7.68 4.63 4.33
N HIS A 137 -8.63 3.70 4.45
CA HIS A 137 -9.65 3.39 3.45
C HIS A 137 -10.72 4.48 3.42
N THR A 138 -11.03 5.02 2.24
CA THR A 138 -12.21 5.88 2.05
C THR A 138 -13.36 5.14 1.34
N PRO A 139 -14.62 5.33 1.78
CA PRO A 139 -15.79 4.65 1.23
C PRO A 139 -15.94 4.73 -0.29
N HIS A 140 -16.61 3.73 -0.86
CA HIS A 140 -16.95 3.72 -2.29
C HIS A 140 -18.15 4.62 -2.65
N ARG A 141 -19.17 4.71 -1.78
CA ARG A 141 -20.43 5.42 -2.10
C ARG A 141 -20.48 6.83 -1.52
N ASN A 142 -20.27 6.98 -0.21
CA ASN A 142 -20.31 8.26 0.48
C ASN A 142 -18.91 8.84 0.69
N LYS A 143 -18.09 8.85 -0.37
CA LYS A 143 -16.63 9.05 -0.29
C LYS A 143 -16.24 10.36 0.40
N LYS A 144 -16.86 11.48 0.03
CA LYS A 144 -16.52 12.79 0.60
C LYS A 144 -16.82 12.87 2.09
N ALA A 145 -18.03 12.47 2.51
CA ALA A 145 -18.39 12.48 3.93
C ALA A 145 -17.55 11.48 4.74
N GLY A 146 -17.29 10.29 4.19
CA GLY A 146 -16.43 9.29 4.79
C GLY A 146 -14.99 9.78 4.98
N ALA A 147 -14.40 10.39 3.94
CA ALA A 147 -13.05 10.95 4.02
C ALA A 147 -12.95 12.07 5.07
N ILE A 148 -13.94 12.98 5.11
CA ILE A 148 -14.03 14.03 6.14
C ILE A 148 -14.11 13.39 7.52
N GLN A 149 -15.02 12.44 7.73
CA GLN A 149 -15.19 11.77 9.01
C GLN A 149 -13.92 11.04 9.46
N SER A 150 -13.22 10.37 8.54
CA SER A 150 -11.94 9.73 8.83
C SER A 150 -10.89 10.73 9.29
N MET A 151 -10.77 11.88 8.62
CA MET A 151 -9.85 12.95 9.04
C MET A 151 -10.25 13.54 10.40
N GLU A 152 -11.54 13.76 10.66
CA GLU A 152 -12.03 14.24 11.96
C GLU A 152 -11.65 13.27 13.08
N ARG A 153 -11.85 11.95 12.89
CA ARG A 153 -11.43 10.93 13.87
C ARG A 153 -9.92 10.93 14.10
N CYS A 154 -9.12 11.04 13.04
CA CYS A 154 -7.66 11.12 13.20
C CYS A 154 -7.25 12.31 14.07
N ILE A 155 -7.86 13.48 13.84
CA ILE A 155 -7.60 14.70 14.62
C ILE A 155 -8.12 14.56 16.06
N GLU A 156 -9.32 14.02 16.26
CA GLU A 156 -9.94 13.80 17.57
C GLU A 156 -9.06 12.88 18.44
N TYR A 157 -8.50 11.82 17.85
CA TYR A 157 -7.58 10.90 18.53
C TYR A 157 -6.14 11.45 18.64
N GLY A 158 -5.90 12.65 18.09
CA GLY A 158 -4.66 13.42 18.25
C GLY A 158 -3.51 12.91 17.40
N LEU A 159 -3.78 12.35 16.22
CA LEU A 159 -2.77 12.07 15.20
C LEU A 159 -2.39 13.36 14.47
N ASP A 160 -1.10 13.50 14.12
CA ASP A 160 -0.66 14.53 13.20
C ASP A 160 -1.13 14.18 11.79
N PRO A 161 -1.77 15.10 11.03
CA PRO A 161 -2.17 14.84 9.64
C PRO A 161 -1.03 14.31 8.75
N SER A 162 0.21 14.72 9.01
CA SER A 162 1.39 14.25 8.27
C SER A 162 1.77 12.79 8.57
N GLN A 163 1.20 12.17 9.59
CA GLN A 163 1.32 10.74 9.91
C GLN A 163 0.15 9.90 9.36
N VAL A 164 -0.70 10.47 8.51
CA VAL A 164 -1.89 9.79 7.99
C VAL A 164 -1.98 9.91 6.48
N VAL A 165 -2.10 8.76 5.81
CA VAL A 165 -2.37 8.63 4.38
C VAL A 165 -3.85 8.37 4.19
N ILE A 166 -4.55 9.32 3.57
CA ILE A 166 -5.93 9.14 3.12
C ILE A 166 -5.87 8.56 1.72
N ASP A 167 -6.41 7.37 1.52
CA ASP A 167 -6.33 6.67 0.24
C ASP A 167 -7.64 6.67 -0.55
N HIS A 168 -7.55 6.29 -1.81
CA HIS A 168 -8.62 6.22 -2.79
C HIS A 168 -9.28 7.58 -3.05
N ASN A 169 -8.52 8.67 -2.98
CA ASN A 169 -9.03 10.01 -3.26
C ASN A 169 -9.51 10.16 -4.70
N ASN A 170 -10.34 11.18 -4.90
CA ASN A 170 -10.75 11.66 -6.20
C ASN A 170 -10.77 13.20 -6.21
N GLU A 171 -11.27 13.80 -7.29
CA GLU A 171 -11.35 15.24 -7.47
C GLU A 171 -12.26 15.93 -6.44
N GLU A 172 -13.15 15.20 -5.77
CA GLU A 172 -14.06 15.75 -4.76
C GLU A 172 -13.44 15.81 -3.35
N THR A 173 -12.39 15.01 -3.10
CA THR A 173 -11.77 14.89 -1.76
C THR A 173 -10.38 15.52 -1.69
N VAL A 174 -9.64 15.58 -2.80
CA VAL A 174 -8.25 16.05 -2.85
C VAL A 174 -8.01 17.40 -2.17
N GLU A 175 -8.86 18.38 -2.43
CA GLU A 175 -8.69 19.75 -1.91
C GLU A 175 -8.81 19.79 -0.37
N GLU A 176 -9.75 19.02 0.18
CA GLU A 176 -9.96 18.94 1.63
C GLU A 176 -8.81 18.20 2.32
N VAL A 177 -8.36 17.08 1.74
CA VAL A 177 -7.26 16.27 2.30
C VAL A 177 -5.96 17.06 2.32
N LEU A 178 -5.59 17.68 1.20
CA LEU A 178 -4.37 18.50 1.12
C LEU A 178 -4.49 19.76 1.99
N GLY A 179 -5.64 20.43 1.97
CA GLY A 179 -5.89 21.65 2.75
C GLY A 179 -5.78 21.44 4.28
N ARG A 180 -5.93 20.20 4.74
CA ARG A 180 -5.79 19.81 6.15
C ARG A 180 -4.42 19.20 6.48
N GLY A 181 -3.51 19.08 5.52
CA GLY A 181 -2.13 18.62 5.72
C GLY A 181 -1.91 17.10 5.68
N PHE A 182 -2.92 16.33 5.30
CA PHE A 182 -2.84 14.88 5.13
C PHE A 182 -2.10 14.50 3.83
N TRP A 183 -1.62 13.25 3.74
CA TRP A 183 -1.20 12.68 2.46
C TRP A 183 -2.43 12.23 1.66
N ALA A 184 -2.51 12.65 0.39
CA ALA A 184 -3.59 12.27 -0.53
C ALA A 184 -3.09 11.18 -1.50
N ALA A 185 -3.46 9.94 -1.25
CA ALA A 185 -3.18 8.82 -2.16
C ALA A 185 -4.35 8.58 -3.13
N PHE A 186 -3.99 8.21 -4.36
CA PHE A 186 -4.90 8.05 -5.50
C PHE A 186 -4.68 6.72 -6.21
N THR A 187 -5.67 5.87 -6.03
CA THR A 187 -5.72 4.57 -6.67
C THR A 187 -6.17 4.62 -8.12
N ILE A 188 -5.33 4.09 -8.99
CA ILE A 188 -5.60 3.88 -10.41
C ILE A 188 -6.17 2.48 -10.62
N TYR A 189 -7.50 2.37 -10.62
CA TYR A 189 -8.18 1.10 -10.77
C TYR A 189 -9.32 1.20 -11.78
N PRO A 190 -9.44 0.26 -12.75
CA PRO A 190 -10.44 0.34 -13.80
C PRO A 190 -11.88 0.47 -13.29
N GLN A 191 -12.65 1.35 -13.93
CA GLN A 191 -14.10 1.56 -13.76
C GLN A 191 -14.57 2.13 -12.41
N THR A 192 -13.95 1.74 -11.29
CA THR A 192 -14.47 2.02 -9.94
C THR A 192 -13.73 3.13 -9.19
N LYS A 193 -12.51 3.51 -9.63
CA LYS A 193 -11.66 4.52 -8.96
C LYS A 193 -11.19 5.60 -9.94
N MET A 194 -10.00 6.14 -9.73
CA MET A 194 -9.36 7.09 -10.65
C MET A 194 -8.82 6.34 -11.88
N GLY A 195 -8.43 7.12 -12.89
CA GLY A 195 -7.69 6.61 -14.04
C GLY A 195 -6.54 7.53 -14.40
N ASN A 196 -5.56 7.02 -15.16
CA ASN A 196 -4.31 7.72 -15.48
C ASN A 196 -4.53 9.18 -15.93
N ALA A 197 -5.45 9.40 -16.88
CA ALA A 197 -5.72 10.73 -17.42
C ALA A 197 -6.29 11.71 -16.38
N ARG A 198 -7.13 11.22 -15.46
CA ARG A 198 -7.68 12.04 -14.36
C ARG A 198 -6.58 12.38 -13.35
N MET A 199 -5.70 11.42 -13.06
CA MET A 199 -4.55 11.65 -12.17
C MET A 199 -3.62 12.75 -12.72
N VAL A 200 -3.36 12.76 -14.02
CA VAL A 200 -2.58 13.83 -14.67
C VAL A 200 -3.19 15.21 -14.40
N GLU A 201 -4.52 15.35 -14.50
CA GLU A 201 -5.19 16.64 -14.25
C GLU A 201 -5.19 17.02 -12.77
N VAL A 202 -5.23 16.05 -11.85
CA VAL A 202 -5.02 16.29 -10.42
C VAL A 202 -3.63 16.90 -10.19
N VAL A 203 -2.57 16.26 -10.69
CA VAL A 203 -1.19 16.79 -10.52
C VAL A 203 -1.02 18.15 -11.21
N ARG A 204 -1.65 18.35 -12.38
CA ARG A 204 -1.62 19.65 -13.07
C ARG A 204 -2.25 20.76 -12.25
N LYS A 205 -3.35 20.48 -11.55
CA LYS A 205 -4.12 21.46 -10.79
C LYS A 205 -3.51 21.72 -9.40
N TYR A 206 -3.12 20.66 -8.70
CA TYR A 206 -2.73 20.72 -7.29
C TYR A 206 -1.20 20.65 -7.05
N GLY A 207 -0.41 20.38 -8.09
CA GLY A 207 1.03 20.18 -7.97
C GLY A 207 1.38 18.76 -7.54
N CYS A 208 2.50 18.58 -6.84
CA CYS A 208 2.99 17.26 -6.42
C CYS A 208 3.11 17.11 -4.90
N ASP A 209 2.96 18.17 -4.12
CA ASP A 209 3.13 18.10 -2.66
C ASP A 209 2.05 17.20 -2.04
N ARG A 210 2.50 16.24 -1.22
CA ARG A 210 1.65 15.25 -0.52
C ARG A 210 0.69 14.42 -1.38
N ILE A 211 0.91 14.34 -2.69
CA ILE A 211 0.12 13.52 -3.61
C ILE A 211 0.85 12.21 -3.89
N ILE A 212 0.17 11.08 -3.71
CA ILE A 212 0.69 9.74 -3.94
C ILE A 212 -0.18 9.03 -4.99
N VAL A 213 0.42 8.21 -5.84
CA VAL A 213 -0.32 7.34 -6.76
C VAL A 213 0.00 5.87 -6.49
N ASP A 214 -1.01 5.02 -6.59
CA ASP A 214 -0.94 3.57 -6.35
C ASP A 214 -1.84 2.80 -7.32
N SER A 215 -1.67 1.47 -7.39
CA SER A 215 -2.49 0.62 -8.25
C SER A 215 -3.70 0.01 -7.56
N SER A 216 -3.58 -0.30 -6.27
CA SER A 216 -4.47 -1.21 -5.53
C SER A 216 -4.74 -2.51 -6.31
N ALA A 217 -3.77 -2.99 -7.10
CA ALA A 217 -3.99 -4.15 -7.96
C ALA A 217 -4.23 -5.41 -7.13
N ASP A 218 -5.29 -6.14 -7.48
CA ASP A 218 -5.90 -7.17 -6.66
C ASP A 218 -6.51 -8.31 -7.49
N TRP A 219 -7.47 -9.03 -6.90
CA TRP A 219 -8.25 -10.12 -7.52
C TRP A 219 -8.99 -9.73 -8.81
N GLY A 220 -9.32 -8.45 -9.01
CA GLY A 220 -10.05 -7.98 -10.18
C GLY A 220 -9.15 -7.71 -11.40
N ILE A 221 -9.77 -7.25 -12.49
CA ILE A 221 -9.04 -6.84 -13.70
C ILE A 221 -8.32 -5.53 -13.39
N SER A 222 -7.10 -5.65 -12.89
CA SER A 222 -6.28 -4.57 -12.35
C SER A 222 -4.84 -4.65 -12.85
N ASP A 223 -4.16 -3.50 -12.92
CA ASP A 223 -2.87 -3.34 -13.59
C ASP A 223 -1.74 -3.08 -12.58
N PRO A 224 -0.80 -4.02 -12.37
CA PRO A 224 0.33 -3.82 -11.45
C PRO A 224 1.34 -2.79 -11.97
N LEU A 225 1.16 -2.31 -13.21
CA LEU A 225 1.96 -1.25 -13.82
C LEU A 225 1.22 0.09 -13.84
N ALA A 226 0.14 0.26 -13.07
CA ALA A 226 -0.64 1.49 -13.08
C ALA A 226 0.20 2.73 -12.69
N VAL A 227 1.09 2.60 -11.70
CA VAL A 227 2.01 3.67 -11.30
C VAL A 227 2.97 4.06 -12.44
N PRO A 228 3.82 3.18 -12.99
CA PRO A 228 4.73 3.55 -14.08
C PRO A 228 4.01 4.03 -15.35
N LYS A 229 2.84 3.45 -15.69
CA LYS A 229 2.05 3.93 -16.84
C LYS A 229 1.46 5.31 -16.61
N THR A 230 1.05 5.63 -15.39
CA THR A 230 0.61 6.99 -15.03
C THR A 230 1.77 7.98 -15.08
N ALA A 231 2.95 7.58 -14.58
CA ALA A 231 4.17 8.38 -14.70
C ALA A 231 4.51 8.72 -16.15
N GLN A 232 4.50 7.72 -17.05
CA GLN A 232 4.73 7.94 -18.46
C GLN A 232 3.71 8.91 -19.07
N LEU A 233 2.41 8.72 -18.78
CA LEU A 233 1.37 9.61 -19.30
C LEU A 233 1.52 11.04 -18.78
N MET A 234 1.94 11.23 -17.53
CA MET A 234 2.23 12.55 -16.97
C MET A 234 3.36 13.25 -17.74
N LEU A 235 4.46 12.54 -18.01
CA LEU A 235 5.58 13.05 -18.81
C LEU A 235 5.12 13.41 -20.23
N ASP A 236 4.38 12.52 -20.89
CA ASP A 236 3.85 12.73 -22.25
C ASP A 236 2.92 13.97 -22.33
N ARG A 237 2.27 14.31 -21.21
CA ARG A 237 1.37 15.48 -21.10
C ARG A 237 2.05 16.72 -20.50
N GLY A 238 3.37 16.69 -20.37
CA GLY A 238 4.17 17.86 -19.97
C GLY A 238 4.10 18.19 -18.48
N ILE A 239 3.80 17.22 -17.62
CA ILE A 239 4.04 17.38 -16.18
C ILE A 239 5.56 17.33 -15.95
N PRO A 240 6.15 18.26 -15.17
CA PRO A 240 7.58 18.24 -14.88
C PRO A 240 8.04 16.92 -14.28
N GLU A 241 9.22 16.44 -14.70
CA GLU A 241 9.79 15.17 -14.23
C GLU A 241 9.93 15.13 -12.70
N GLU A 242 10.25 16.27 -12.07
CA GLU A 242 10.33 16.39 -10.61
C GLU A 242 8.98 16.16 -9.92
N HIS A 243 7.87 16.61 -10.51
CA HIS A 243 6.52 16.33 -9.99
C HIS A 243 6.18 14.84 -10.15
N VAL A 244 6.51 14.26 -11.29
CA VAL A 244 6.29 12.82 -11.56
C VAL A 244 7.06 11.96 -10.56
N ARG A 245 8.33 12.29 -10.33
CA ARG A 245 9.17 11.61 -9.33
C ARG A 245 8.64 11.77 -7.91
N ALA A 246 8.14 12.95 -7.55
CA ALA A 246 7.54 13.16 -6.23
C ALA A 246 6.29 12.28 -6.03
N VAL A 247 5.37 12.30 -7.00
CA VAL A 247 4.08 11.60 -6.92
C VAL A 247 4.22 10.07 -6.97
N CYS A 248 5.16 9.56 -7.78
CA CYS A 248 5.32 8.12 -8.00
C CYS A 248 6.45 7.47 -7.16
N TYR A 249 7.17 8.24 -6.35
CA TYR A 249 8.30 7.72 -5.55
C TYR A 249 8.54 8.50 -4.25
N GLU A 250 8.88 9.80 -4.32
CA GLU A 250 9.42 10.50 -3.13
C GLU A 250 8.39 10.70 -2.03
N ASN A 251 7.12 10.96 -2.37
CA ASN A 251 6.08 11.17 -1.37
C ASN A 251 5.71 9.88 -0.62
N ALA A 252 5.62 8.75 -1.33
CA ALA A 252 5.42 7.45 -0.69
C ALA A 252 6.60 7.12 0.23
N LEU A 253 7.84 7.31 -0.24
CA LEU A 253 9.01 7.12 0.59
C LEU A 253 9.00 8.03 1.83
N ALA A 254 8.67 9.32 1.66
CA ALA A 254 8.60 10.28 2.76
C ALA A 254 7.53 9.90 3.80
N ALA A 255 6.35 9.46 3.35
CA ALA A 255 5.28 9.04 4.24
C ALA A 255 5.66 7.76 5.01
N TYR A 256 6.01 6.68 4.31
CA TYR A 256 6.18 5.35 4.92
C TYR A 256 7.54 5.12 5.61
N SER A 257 8.54 5.97 5.37
CA SER A 257 9.82 5.90 6.08
C SER A 257 9.79 6.46 7.51
N GLN A 258 8.70 7.14 7.91
CA GLN A 258 8.56 7.73 9.25
C GLN A 258 8.70 6.71 10.38
N THR A 259 8.30 5.46 10.15
CA THR A 259 8.44 4.35 11.11
C THR A 259 9.87 3.80 11.22
N GLY A 260 10.78 4.24 10.34
CA GLY A 260 12.16 3.75 10.26
C GLY A 260 12.31 2.35 9.62
N GLN A 261 11.21 1.71 9.22
CA GLN A 261 11.22 0.37 8.61
C GLN A 261 11.57 0.39 7.12
N MET A 262 11.20 1.45 6.40
CA MET A 262 11.43 1.60 4.96
C MET A 262 12.51 2.66 4.69
N LYS A 263 13.54 2.31 3.91
CA LYS A 263 14.65 3.22 3.58
C LYS A 263 15.07 3.09 2.12
N ALA A 264 15.40 4.21 1.48
CA ALA A 264 15.88 4.19 0.09
C ALA A 264 17.12 3.31 -0.14
N SER A 265 17.97 3.15 0.89
CA SER A 265 19.14 2.28 0.84
C SER A 265 18.81 0.82 0.50
N ASP A 266 17.59 0.38 0.77
CA ASP A 266 17.16 -1.02 0.65
C ASP A 266 17.11 -1.48 -0.82
N TRP A 267 16.97 -0.56 -1.77
CA TRP A 267 17.02 -0.83 -3.21
C TRP A 267 18.11 -0.06 -3.97
N LEU A 268 18.73 0.96 -3.36
CA LEU A 268 19.86 1.67 -3.98
C LEU A 268 21.17 0.86 -3.93
N ASN A 269 21.33 -0.03 -2.94
CA ASN A 269 22.49 -0.92 -2.80
C ASN A 269 22.05 -2.39 -2.70
N PRO A 270 21.38 -2.93 -3.73
CA PRO A 270 20.75 -4.22 -3.62
C PRO A 270 21.80 -5.36 -3.55
N GLN A 271 21.55 -6.33 -2.69
CA GLN A 271 22.33 -7.56 -2.67
C GLN A 271 22.05 -8.40 -3.94
N SER A 272 22.99 -9.28 -4.30
CA SER A 272 22.76 -10.25 -5.37
C SER A 272 21.57 -11.14 -5.03
N ILE A 273 20.66 -11.34 -5.99
CA ILE A 273 19.50 -12.20 -5.80
C ILE A 273 19.94 -13.65 -5.97
N ASP A 274 19.79 -14.44 -4.91
CA ASP A 274 20.02 -15.88 -4.94
C ASP A 274 18.69 -16.62 -4.85
N GLN A 275 18.16 -17.04 -6.01
CA GLN A 275 16.88 -17.75 -6.10
C GLN A 275 16.89 -19.17 -5.50
N ARG A 276 18.04 -19.64 -5.00
CA ARG A 276 18.15 -20.91 -4.27
C ARG A 276 17.73 -20.79 -2.81
N GLN A 277 17.57 -19.56 -2.30
CA GLN A 277 17.08 -19.34 -0.95
C GLN A 277 15.70 -19.96 -0.76
N LEU A 278 15.43 -20.43 0.46
CA LEU A 278 14.18 -21.08 0.84
C LEU A 278 13.54 -20.34 2.00
N PHE A 279 12.22 -20.23 1.98
CA PHE A 279 11.43 -19.77 3.12
C PHE A 279 10.74 -20.97 3.77
N SER A 280 11.18 -21.34 4.97
CA SER A 280 10.65 -22.51 5.69
C SER A 280 10.61 -23.78 4.82
N GLY A 281 11.67 -24.00 4.02
CA GLY A 281 11.80 -25.12 3.10
C GLY A 281 11.08 -24.98 1.75
N ASN A 282 10.41 -23.85 1.48
CA ASN A 282 9.70 -23.59 0.22
C ASN A 282 10.48 -22.66 -0.72
N SER A 283 10.40 -22.90 -2.03
CA SER A 283 11.00 -22.08 -3.08
C SER A 283 9.93 -21.46 -4.00
N VAL A 284 10.22 -20.28 -4.56
CA VAL A 284 9.42 -19.67 -5.63
C VAL A 284 9.57 -20.35 -6.98
N LEU A 285 10.67 -21.11 -7.20
CA LEU A 285 11.05 -21.60 -8.52
C LEU A 285 10.18 -22.74 -9.05
N ARG A 286 9.53 -23.53 -8.18
CA ARG A 286 8.61 -24.63 -8.56
C ARG A 286 9.16 -25.54 -9.68
N GLY A 287 10.47 -25.82 -9.67
CA GLY A 287 11.16 -26.65 -10.66
C GLY A 287 11.90 -25.90 -11.77
N GLN A 288 11.83 -24.56 -11.80
CA GLN A 288 12.63 -23.71 -12.67
C GLN A 288 14.11 -23.70 -12.24
N GLU A 289 15.00 -23.49 -13.20
CA GLU A 289 16.44 -23.35 -12.91
C GLU A 289 16.70 -22.04 -12.14
N PRO A 290 17.43 -22.09 -11.01
CA PRO A 290 17.73 -20.90 -10.24
C PRO A 290 18.66 -19.96 -11.02
N GLY A 291 18.28 -18.69 -11.15
CA GLY A 291 19.18 -17.64 -11.59
C GLY A 291 19.89 -17.00 -10.39
N ILE A 292 21.23 -16.94 -10.41
CA ILE A 292 21.97 -15.95 -9.61
C ILE A 292 22.09 -14.73 -10.50
N LYS A 293 21.16 -13.79 -10.34
CA LYS A 293 21.15 -12.54 -11.12
C LYS A 293 21.60 -11.40 -10.23
N SER A 294 22.50 -10.58 -10.73
CA SER A 294 22.69 -9.25 -10.19
C SER A 294 21.42 -8.43 -10.46
N VAL A 295 21.08 -7.48 -9.59
CA VAL A 295 19.91 -6.62 -9.83
C VAL A 295 20.06 -5.82 -11.14
N SER A 296 21.30 -5.58 -11.60
CA SER A 296 21.59 -5.00 -12.92
C SER A 296 21.16 -5.87 -14.11
N ASP A 297 21.06 -7.19 -13.95
CA ASP A 297 20.66 -8.10 -15.04
C ASP A 297 19.16 -8.01 -15.38
N PHE A 298 18.36 -7.34 -14.53
CA PHE A 298 16.96 -7.01 -14.81
C PHE A 298 16.78 -5.65 -15.49
N VAL A 299 17.84 -4.84 -15.56
CA VAL A 299 17.81 -3.50 -16.18
C VAL A 299 18.21 -3.56 -17.66
N LEU A 300 18.67 -4.72 -18.13
CA LEU A 300 19.19 -4.94 -19.48
C LEU A 300 18.63 -6.24 -20.08
N ILE A 301 17.38 -6.20 -20.52
CA ILE A 301 16.90 -7.12 -21.55
C ILE A 301 16.28 -6.25 -22.64
N GLU A 302 16.99 -6.17 -23.77
CA GLU A 302 16.51 -5.56 -25.03
C GLU A 302 15.32 -6.33 -25.62
#